data_AF-A0AAD7GIZ0-F1
#
_entry.id   AF-A0AAD7GIZ0-F1
#
_cell.length_a   1.000
_cell.length_b   1.000
_cell.length_c   1.000
_cell.angle_alpha   90.00
_cell.angle_beta   90.00
_cell.angle_gamma   90.00
#
_symmetry.space_group_name_H-M   'P 1'
#
loop_
_entity.id
_entity.type
_entity.pdbx_description
1 polymer ?
#
loop_
_entity_poly.entity_id
_entity_poly.type
_entity_poly.pdbx_seq_one_letter_code
_entity_poly.pdbx_strand_id
1 'polypeptide(L)'
;MDRALSSARGADVAKLLRRTPNLQKLTLGFSGHMSTYVDCLGKPLLDTLCALKDVEEFTHTAMTASRQTDFGLHSLLRLAASWPLHCIAGGLECTEDVSGIPPVTCPLKSVTLEACTANLDDLALLFAGSATSLKTLEIWSIGPGSLDTPLAVVLPALESLKLGGCNHPSPAFLRGTLSTAPKLRTLQLGGDPDRFWRVRTALTTALVAADSAPRGRKRTRVQGYPVLKHLAYPALEQLVGAKENEDAEPDAEAWTNIGEVELKSVAAARGIVASHAPDLIYKGEWNLRRIAVKTREGRADGEGKRQGG
;
A
#
# COMPACT_ATOMS: atom_id res chain seq x y z
N MET A 1 -35.65 -3.55 2.84
CA MET A 1 -35.43 -3.83 4.28
C MET A 1 -34.45 -4.98 4.35
N ASP A 2 -33.16 -4.65 4.28
CA ASP A 2 -32.10 -5.65 4.18
C ASP A 2 -31.85 -6.27 5.54
N ARG A 3 -32.12 -7.56 5.67
CA ARG A 3 -31.48 -8.35 6.73
C ARG A 3 -29.98 -8.24 6.48
N ALA A 4 -29.27 -7.49 7.31
CA ALA A 4 -27.83 -7.57 7.40
C ALA A 4 -27.48 -9.05 7.55
N LEU A 5 -26.94 -9.65 6.49
CA LEU A 5 -26.49 -11.03 6.48
C LEU A 5 -25.42 -11.12 7.57
N SER A 6 -25.77 -11.76 8.69
CA SER A 6 -24.88 -11.94 9.82
C SER A 6 -24.27 -13.34 9.76
N SER A 7 -22.99 -13.44 10.12
CA SER A 7 -22.23 -14.68 10.13
C SER A 7 -21.84 -15.03 11.57
N ALA A 8 -21.98 -16.31 11.92
CA ALA A 8 -21.55 -16.83 13.22
C ALA A 8 -20.03 -17.13 13.29
N ARG A 9 -19.33 -17.07 12.15
CA ARG A 9 -17.91 -17.48 12.02
C ARG A 9 -17.02 -16.76 13.02
N GLY A 10 -17.19 -15.44 13.18
CA GLY A 10 -16.41 -14.65 14.14
C GLY A 10 -16.57 -15.15 15.57
N ALA A 11 -17.80 -15.44 16.00
CA ALA A 11 -18.07 -15.96 17.34
C ALA A 11 -17.48 -17.36 17.58
N ASP A 12 -17.47 -18.22 16.57
CA ASP A 12 -16.90 -19.56 16.70
C ASP A 12 -15.36 -19.53 16.74
N VAL A 13 -14.72 -18.68 15.94
CA VAL A 13 -13.27 -18.44 16.03
C VAL A 13 -12.90 -17.84 17.38
N ALA A 14 -13.72 -16.93 17.93
CA ALA A 14 -13.50 -16.38 19.27
C ALA A 14 -13.49 -17.47 20.35
N LYS A 15 -14.42 -18.43 20.29
CA LYS A 15 -14.46 -19.57 21.24
C LYS A 15 -13.18 -20.40 21.17
N LEU A 16 -12.65 -20.62 19.96
CA LEU A 16 -11.39 -21.35 19.77
C LEU A 16 -10.22 -20.59 20.40
N LEU A 17 -10.07 -19.31 20.09
CA LEU A 17 -8.96 -18.49 20.54
C LEU A 17 -8.89 -18.34 22.07
N ARG A 18 -10.04 -18.30 22.76
CA ARG A 18 -10.09 -18.28 24.24
C ARG A 18 -9.46 -19.50 24.89
N ARG A 19 -9.35 -20.62 24.16
CA ARG A 19 -8.74 -21.87 24.64
C ARG A 19 -7.24 -21.95 24.31
N THR A 20 -6.70 -20.94 23.63
CA THR A 20 -5.29 -20.83 23.19
C THR A 20 -4.73 -19.44 23.51
N PRO A 21 -4.48 -19.11 24.79
CA PRO A 21 -4.10 -17.76 25.20
C PRO A 21 -2.66 -17.35 24.84
N ASN A 22 -1.75 -18.31 24.64
CA ASN A 22 -0.32 -18.05 24.48
C ASN A 22 0.10 -18.10 23.00
N LEU A 23 -0.46 -17.21 22.19
CA LEU A 23 -0.15 -17.12 20.76
C LEU A 23 0.82 -15.99 20.50
N GLN A 24 1.99 -16.32 19.94
CA GLN A 24 2.96 -15.33 19.46
C GLN A 24 2.74 -14.95 18.00
N LYS A 25 2.22 -15.89 17.21
CA LYS A 25 1.96 -15.71 15.79
C LYS A 25 0.53 -16.11 15.49
N LEU A 26 -0.21 -15.22 14.84
CA LEU A 26 -1.59 -15.46 14.46
C LEU A 26 -1.76 -15.24 12.97
N THR A 27 -2.24 -16.27 12.27
CA THR A 27 -2.70 -16.15 10.89
C THR A 27 -4.20 -16.39 10.84
N LEU A 28 -4.96 -15.39 10.35
CA LEU A 28 -6.40 -15.52 10.11
C LEU A 28 -6.67 -15.62 8.61
N GLY A 29 -7.02 -16.81 8.14
CA GLY A 29 -7.51 -17.03 6.79
C GLY A 29 -9.03 -16.89 6.74
N PHE A 30 -9.57 -15.97 5.94
CA PHE A 30 -11.01 -15.89 5.70
C PHE A 30 -11.35 -15.13 4.40
N SER A 31 -12.59 -15.21 3.92
CA SER A 31 -13.09 -14.37 2.83
C SER A 31 -14.52 -13.90 3.14
N GLY A 32 -14.80 -12.65 2.73
CA GLY A 32 -15.93 -11.83 3.17
C GLY A 32 -15.89 -11.56 4.67
N HIS A 33 -16.92 -10.89 5.19
CA HIS A 33 -17.09 -10.65 6.62
C HIS A 33 -17.20 -11.92 7.48
N MET A 34 -16.54 -11.95 8.65
CA MET A 34 -16.70 -12.99 9.67
C MET A 34 -17.91 -12.79 10.57
N SER A 35 -18.41 -11.54 10.67
CA SER A 35 -19.62 -11.21 11.41
C SER A 35 -20.62 -10.43 10.55
N THR A 36 -20.34 -9.20 10.15
CA THR A 36 -21.20 -8.41 9.27
C THR A 36 -20.37 -7.60 8.28
N TYR A 37 -20.99 -7.09 7.21
CA TYR A 37 -20.28 -6.25 6.24
C TYR A 37 -19.67 -4.98 6.84
N VAL A 38 -20.29 -4.43 7.90
CA VAL A 38 -19.85 -3.19 8.55
C VAL A 38 -18.88 -3.46 9.71
N ASP A 39 -18.99 -4.62 10.34
CA ASP A 39 -18.08 -5.09 11.40
C ASP A 39 -17.58 -6.48 10.99
N CYS A 40 -16.48 -6.49 10.23
CA CYS A 40 -15.96 -7.70 9.63
C CYS A 40 -15.68 -8.79 10.67
N LEU A 41 -14.98 -8.46 11.75
CA LEU A 41 -14.64 -9.43 12.79
C LEU A 41 -15.81 -9.71 13.73
N GLY A 42 -16.65 -8.72 14.00
CA GLY A 42 -17.63 -8.77 15.06
C GLY A 42 -16.99 -8.50 16.42
N LYS A 43 -17.72 -7.80 17.29
CA LYS A 43 -17.33 -7.57 18.69
C LYS A 43 -16.77 -8.81 19.41
N PRO A 44 -17.39 -10.02 19.36
CA PRO A 44 -16.89 -11.18 20.11
C PRO A 44 -15.48 -11.61 19.69
N LEU A 45 -15.17 -11.57 18.39
CA LEU A 45 -13.86 -11.96 17.89
C LEU A 45 -12.84 -10.86 18.16
N LEU A 46 -13.17 -9.61 17.86
CA LEU A 46 -12.27 -8.48 18.07
C LEU A 46 -11.86 -8.35 19.54
N ASP A 47 -12.80 -8.45 20.48
CA ASP A 47 -12.50 -8.38 21.91
C ASP A 47 -11.63 -9.57 22.36
N THR A 48 -11.87 -10.77 21.80
CA THR A 48 -11.05 -11.96 22.10
C THR A 48 -9.63 -11.81 21.56
N LEU A 49 -9.48 -11.28 20.34
CA LEU A 49 -8.18 -11.00 19.73
C LEU A 49 -7.40 -9.97 20.55
N CYS A 50 -8.01 -8.84 20.92
CA CYS A 50 -7.40 -7.83 21.77
C CYS A 50 -6.97 -8.35 23.17
N ALA A 51 -7.57 -9.46 23.63
CA ALA A 51 -7.21 -10.10 24.89
C ALA A 51 -5.96 -10.99 24.81
N LEU A 52 -5.55 -11.42 23.61
CA LEU A 52 -4.28 -12.14 23.41
C LEU A 52 -3.12 -11.15 23.59
N LYS A 53 -2.29 -11.30 24.62
CA LYS A 53 -1.27 -10.27 24.95
C LYS A 53 0.11 -10.50 24.35
N ASP A 54 0.36 -11.71 23.85
CA ASP A 54 1.70 -12.12 23.42
C ASP A 54 1.87 -12.15 21.89
N VAL A 55 0.89 -11.67 21.13
CA VAL A 55 0.93 -11.71 19.65
C VAL A 55 1.95 -10.69 19.12
N GLU A 56 3.00 -11.17 18.49
CA GLU A 56 4.08 -10.36 17.89
C GLU A 56 3.97 -10.30 16.36
N GLU A 57 3.38 -11.34 15.74
CA GLU A 57 3.20 -11.41 14.29
C GLU A 57 1.73 -11.68 13.96
N PHE A 58 1.14 -10.76 13.20
CA PHE A 58 -0.23 -10.90 12.71
C PHE A 58 -0.23 -10.96 11.18
N THR A 59 -0.83 -12.02 10.66
CA THR A 59 -1.12 -12.13 9.23
C THR A 59 -2.59 -12.42 9.04
N HIS A 60 -3.19 -11.84 8.01
CA HIS A 60 -4.47 -12.32 7.54
C HIS A 60 -4.46 -12.43 6.02
N THR A 61 -5.20 -13.41 5.51
CA THR A 61 -5.14 -13.76 4.11
C THR A 61 -6.50 -14.17 3.60
N ALA A 62 -6.77 -13.86 2.34
CA ALA A 62 -7.99 -14.28 1.70
C ALA A 62 -7.91 -15.73 1.25
N MET A 63 -8.83 -16.58 1.70
CA MET A 63 -8.81 -18.01 1.41
C MET A 63 -9.44 -18.42 0.08
N THR A 64 -10.16 -17.51 -0.58
CA THR A 64 -10.88 -17.81 -1.83
C THR A 64 -10.39 -16.95 -2.98
N ALA A 65 -10.71 -17.38 -4.21
CA ALA A 65 -10.45 -16.62 -5.42
C ALA A 65 -11.11 -15.23 -5.40
N SER A 66 -12.16 -15.03 -4.58
CA SER A 66 -12.80 -13.72 -4.44
C SER A 66 -11.93 -12.70 -3.69
N ARG A 67 -10.83 -13.13 -3.05
CA ARG A 67 -9.78 -12.38 -2.33
C ARG A 67 -10.20 -11.27 -1.34
N GLN A 68 -11.50 -10.99 -1.22
CA GLN A 68 -12.04 -9.94 -0.40
C GLN A 68 -12.23 -10.42 1.04
N THR A 69 -11.76 -9.65 2.02
CA THR A 69 -11.88 -9.99 3.44
C THR A 69 -12.80 -9.04 4.21
N ASP A 70 -13.16 -7.88 3.66
CA ASP A 70 -13.84 -6.78 4.38
C ASP A 70 -13.09 -6.32 5.66
N PHE A 71 -11.85 -6.77 5.87
CA PHE A 71 -11.03 -6.41 7.02
C PHE A 71 -10.49 -4.98 6.85
N GLY A 72 -10.87 -4.08 7.76
CA GLY A 72 -10.58 -2.66 7.66
C GLY A 72 -9.55 -2.14 8.65
N LEU A 73 -9.20 -0.87 8.46
CA LEU A 73 -8.19 -0.17 9.25
C LEU A 73 -8.59 0.01 10.71
N HIS A 74 -9.88 0.22 11.01
CA HIS A 74 -10.33 0.38 12.40
C HIS A 74 -10.05 -0.90 13.19
N SER A 75 -10.39 -2.07 12.61
CA SER A 75 -10.06 -3.36 13.21
C SER A 75 -8.56 -3.55 13.42
N LEU A 76 -7.75 -3.26 12.39
CA LEU A 76 -6.30 -3.37 12.46
C LEU A 76 -5.69 -2.49 13.56
N LEU A 77 -6.12 -1.22 13.66
CA LEU A 77 -5.61 -0.29 14.66
C LEU A 77 -5.93 -0.77 16.09
N ARG A 78 -7.15 -1.28 16.33
CA ARG A 78 -7.52 -1.84 17.64
C ARG A 78 -6.66 -3.04 18.03
N LEU A 79 -6.35 -3.90 17.06
CA LEU A 79 -5.46 -5.04 17.28
C LEU A 79 -4.02 -4.58 17.56
N ALA A 80 -3.48 -3.70 16.73
CA ALA A 80 -2.12 -3.19 16.87
C ALA A 80 -1.91 -2.38 18.16
N ALA A 81 -2.94 -1.72 18.67
CA ALA A 81 -2.93 -1.06 19.98
C ALA A 81 -2.94 -2.05 21.17
N SER A 82 -3.35 -3.29 20.94
CA SER A 82 -3.52 -4.30 22.00
C SER A 82 -2.32 -5.24 22.16
N TRP A 83 -1.41 -5.24 21.19
CA TRP A 83 -0.41 -6.27 20.97
C TRP A 83 1.01 -5.68 20.84
N PRO A 84 2.06 -6.41 21.26
CA PRO A 84 3.45 -6.04 21.03
C PRO A 84 3.91 -6.36 19.59
N LEU A 85 3.12 -5.93 18.59
CA LEU A 85 3.36 -6.31 17.19
C LEU A 85 4.71 -5.81 16.68
N HIS A 86 5.34 -6.68 15.89
CA HIS A 86 6.51 -6.38 15.08
C HIS A 86 6.24 -6.54 13.58
N CYS A 87 5.33 -7.44 13.20
CA CYS A 87 5.03 -7.73 11.81
C CYS A 87 3.52 -7.78 11.55
N ILE A 88 3.09 -7.10 10.48
CA ILE A 88 1.72 -7.13 9.95
C ILE A 88 1.77 -7.50 8.47
N ALA A 89 0.94 -8.45 8.06
CA ALA A 89 0.74 -8.77 6.64
C ALA A 89 -0.73 -9.08 6.32
N GLY A 90 -1.28 -8.51 5.24
CA GLY A 90 -2.60 -8.89 4.77
C GLY A 90 -3.34 -7.82 3.97
N GLY A 91 -4.58 -8.13 3.58
CA GLY A 91 -5.43 -7.25 2.76
C GLY A 91 -6.20 -6.19 3.55
N LEU A 92 -6.13 -4.91 3.17
CA LEU A 92 -6.86 -3.85 3.89
C LEU A 92 -8.04 -3.33 3.07
N GLU A 93 -9.18 -4.00 3.14
CA GLU A 93 -10.27 -3.90 2.16
C GLU A 93 -11.58 -3.30 2.70
N CYS A 94 -11.51 -2.31 3.59
CA CYS A 94 -12.69 -1.59 4.06
C CYS A 94 -12.37 -0.14 4.47
N THR A 95 -13.25 0.78 4.09
CA THR A 95 -13.25 2.17 4.56
C THR A 95 -14.09 2.25 5.83
N GLU A 96 -13.42 2.15 6.99
CA GLU A 96 -14.04 2.32 8.30
C GLU A 96 -13.69 3.71 8.84
N ASP A 97 -14.62 4.31 9.60
CA ASP A 97 -14.30 5.52 10.35
C ASP A 97 -13.31 5.17 11.47
N VAL A 98 -12.14 5.82 11.44
CA VAL A 98 -11.08 5.66 12.45
C VAL A 98 -11.09 6.79 13.47
N SER A 99 -12.08 7.69 13.41
CA SER A 99 -12.23 8.79 14.35
C SER A 99 -12.28 8.28 15.80
N GLY A 100 -11.45 8.86 16.65
CA GLY A 100 -11.38 8.49 18.07
C GLY A 100 -10.55 7.26 18.39
N ILE A 101 -9.96 6.57 17.39
CA ILE A 101 -8.95 5.55 17.67
C ILE A 101 -7.61 6.23 17.97
N PRO A 102 -6.94 5.92 19.10
CA PRO A 102 -5.63 6.47 19.38
C PRO A 102 -4.56 5.93 18.41
N PRO A 103 -3.49 6.69 18.14
CA PRO A 103 -2.37 6.21 17.35
C PRO A 103 -1.71 4.98 17.99
N VAL A 104 -1.26 4.06 17.15
CA VAL A 104 -0.57 2.83 17.57
C VAL A 104 0.83 3.17 18.09
N THR A 105 1.17 2.64 19.26
CA THR A 105 2.45 2.91 19.93
C THR A 105 3.46 1.77 19.80
N CYS A 106 3.06 0.60 19.30
CA CYS A 106 3.97 -0.52 19.16
C CYS A 106 5.02 -0.29 18.04
N PRO A 107 6.27 -0.74 18.24
CA PRO A 107 7.36 -0.52 17.28
C PRO A 107 7.33 -1.59 16.18
N LEU A 108 6.53 -1.36 15.15
CA LEU A 108 6.46 -2.24 13.98
C LEU A 108 7.82 -2.25 13.27
N LYS A 109 8.23 -3.43 12.80
CA LYS A 109 9.46 -3.67 12.03
C LYS A 109 9.18 -3.90 10.56
N SER A 110 8.09 -4.61 10.25
CA SER A 110 7.66 -4.92 8.88
C SER A 110 6.15 -4.79 8.72
N VAL A 111 5.72 -4.15 7.65
CA VAL A 111 4.30 -4.03 7.29
C VAL A 111 4.12 -4.33 5.80
N THR A 112 3.18 -5.22 5.50
CA THR A 112 2.71 -5.52 4.14
C THR A 112 1.19 -5.36 4.09
N LEU A 113 0.72 -4.35 3.37
CA LEU A 113 -0.71 -4.11 3.14
C LEU A 113 -1.04 -4.39 1.68
N GLU A 114 -1.79 -5.44 1.43
CA GLU A 114 -2.32 -5.78 0.11
C GLU A 114 -3.71 -5.15 -0.06
N ALA A 115 -4.15 -4.95 -1.30
CA ALA A 115 -5.51 -4.48 -1.63
C ALA A 115 -6.01 -3.30 -0.76
N CYS A 116 -5.12 -2.37 -0.42
CA CYS A 116 -5.38 -1.31 0.55
C CYS A 116 -6.36 -0.28 -0.04
N THR A 117 -7.61 -0.32 0.39
CA THR A 117 -8.68 0.61 0.01
C THR A 117 -8.96 1.67 1.08
N ALA A 118 -8.34 1.57 2.25
CA ALA A 118 -8.44 2.57 3.32
C ALA A 118 -7.94 3.95 2.85
N ASN A 119 -8.42 5.01 3.51
CA ASN A 119 -7.84 6.34 3.35
C ASN A 119 -6.37 6.32 3.78
N LEU A 120 -5.48 6.70 2.87
CA LEU A 120 -4.04 6.53 3.04
C LEU A 120 -3.46 7.46 4.10
N ASP A 121 -4.04 8.64 4.29
CA ASP A 121 -3.61 9.57 5.33
C ASP A 121 -3.77 8.97 6.74
N ASP A 122 -4.80 8.13 6.93
CA ASP A 122 -5.10 7.49 8.21
C ASP A 122 -4.08 6.38 8.57
N LEU A 123 -3.27 5.91 7.62
CA LEU A 123 -2.17 4.98 7.92
C LEU A 123 -1.12 5.60 8.84
N ALA A 124 -1.08 6.93 8.98
CA ALA A 124 -0.22 7.60 9.95
C ALA A 124 -0.53 7.17 11.40
N LEU A 125 -1.80 6.83 11.69
CA LEU A 125 -2.20 6.29 13.00
C LEU A 125 -1.55 4.93 13.26
N LEU A 126 -1.46 4.07 12.25
CA LEU A 126 -0.84 2.75 12.38
C LEU A 126 0.67 2.85 12.59
N PHE A 127 1.31 3.86 12.01
CA PHE A 127 2.77 3.99 12.00
C PHE A 127 3.35 4.88 13.11
N ALA A 128 2.51 5.55 13.91
CA ALA A 128 2.93 6.56 14.88
C ALA A 128 4.06 6.11 15.82
N GLY A 129 3.98 4.88 16.35
CA GLY A 129 5.00 4.30 17.24
C GLY A 129 6.24 3.73 16.54
N SER A 130 6.32 3.81 15.21
CA SER A 130 7.28 3.03 14.41
C SER A 130 8.37 3.85 13.73
N ALA A 131 8.50 5.13 14.07
CA ALA A 131 9.44 6.06 13.45
C ALA A 131 10.92 5.62 13.50
N THR A 132 11.30 4.81 14.49
CA THR A 132 12.66 4.30 14.68
C THR A 132 12.82 2.80 14.38
N SER A 133 11.71 2.09 14.13
CA SER A 133 11.68 0.63 14.05
C SER A 133 11.27 0.08 12.69
N LEU A 134 10.43 0.79 11.91
CA LEU A 134 9.88 0.24 10.67
C LEU A 134 10.95 0.21 9.57
N LYS A 135 11.39 -0.99 9.20
CA LYS A 135 12.45 -1.22 8.21
C LYS A 135 11.88 -1.49 6.83
N THR A 136 10.80 -2.27 6.78
CA THR A 136 10.20 -2.74 5.52
C THR A 136 8.74 -2.34 5.46
N LEU A 137 8.39 -1.61 4.42
CA LEU A 137 7.02 -1.22 4.12
C LEU A 137 6.68 -1.61 2.69
N GLU A 138 5.64 -2.42 2.55
CA GLU A 138 5.03 -2.79 1.28
C GLU A 138 3.55 -2.44 1.30
N ILE A 139 3.10 -1.62 0.37
CA ILE A 139 1.69 -1.22 0.26
C ILE A 139 1.24 -1.37 -1.20
N TRP A 140 0.10 -2.03 -1.39
CA TRP A 140 -0.60 -2.14 -2.66
C TRP A 140 -1.93 -1.43 -2.52
N SER A 141 -1.99 -0.14 -2.88
CA SER A 141 -3.16 0.67 -2.59
C SER A 141 -3.94 1.11 -3.82
N ILE A 142 -5.25 1.19 -3.64
CA ILE A 142 -6.21 1.88 -4.51
C ILE A 142 -7.08 2.84 -3.70
N GLY A 143 -6.80 2.99 -2.41
CA GLY A 143 -7.52 3.89 -1.50
C GLY A 143 -7.28 5.37 -1.82
N PRO A 144 -8.18 6.26 -1.36
CA PRO A 144 -8.03 7.70 -1.52
C PRO A 144 -6.96 8.26 -0.56
N GLY A 145 -6.57 9.52 -0.76
CA GLY A 145 -5.66 10.24 0.13
C GLY A 145 -4.20 10.19 -0.31
N SER A 146 -3.30 10.69 0.55
CA SER A 146 -1.87 10.80 0.27
C SER A 146 -1.04 9.80 1.06
N LEU A 147 0.02 9.27 0.44
CA LEU A 147 1.04 8.48 1.14
C LEU A 147 2.11 9.35 1.81
N ASP A 148 2.15 10.66 1.52
CA ASP A 148 3.23 11.52 2.00
C ASP A 148 3.27 11.59 3.54
N THR A 149 2.11 11.82 4.16
CA THR A 149 1.94 11.90 5.61
C THR A 149 2.35 10.61 6.33
N PRO A 150 1.78 9.43 6.02
CA PRO A 150 2.15 8.19 6.70
C PRO A 150 3.61 7.80 6.45
N LEU A 151 4.15 8.05 5.25
CA LEU A 151 5.55 7.75 4.95
C LEU A 151 6.49 8.63 5.78
N ALA A 152 6.21 9.94 5.91
CA ALA A 152 7.04 10.88 6.66
C ALA A 152 7.32 10.42 8.10
N VAL A 153 6.34 9.75 8.74
CA VAL A 153 6.46 9.19 10.09
C VAL A 153 7.58 8.14 10.17
N VAL A 154 7.73 7.30 9.14
CA VAL A 154 8.57 6.10 9.18
C VAL A 154 9.88 6.22 8.40
N LEU A 155 10.04 7.28 7.59
CA LEU A 155 11.26 7.52 6.81
C LEU A 155 12.58 7.43 7.61
N PRO A 156 12.68 7.86 8.89
CA PRO A 156 13.94 7.80 9.61
C PRO A 156 14.48 6.36 9.82
N ALA A 157 13.59 5.37 9.83
CA ALA A 157 13.93 3.97 10.03
C ALA A 157 13.92 3.14 8.73
N LEU A 158 13.19 3.60 7.71
CA LEU A 158 12.84 2.79 6.55
C LEU A 158 14.05 2.42 5.69
N GLU A 159 14.24 1.12 5.48
CA GLU A 159 15.31 0.53 4.67
C GLU A 159 14.80 0.10 3.28
N SER A 160 13.55 -0.37 3.20
CA SER A 160 12.92 -0.81 1.96
C SER A 160 11.47 -0.31 1.89
N LEU A 161 11.16 0.40 0.80
CA LEU A 161 9.81 0.85 0.46
C LEU A 161 9.38 0.23 -0.87
N LYS A 162 8.24 -0.45 -0.88
CA LYS A 162 7.59 -0.97 -2.08
C LYS A 162 6.16 -0.48 -2.16
N LEU A 163 5.81 0.22 -3.22
CA LEU A 163 4.48 0.78 -3.45
C LEU A 163 3.97 0.31 -4.81
N GLY A 164 2.87 -0.43 -4.80
CA GLY A 164 2.13 -0.85 -5.99
C GLY A 164 0.68 -0.36 -5.97
N GLY A 165 -0.05 -0.58 -7.06
CA GLY A 165 -1.42 -0.09 -7.23
C GLY A 165 -1.48 1.34 -7.80
N CYS A 166 -2.53 2.09 -7.47
CA CYS A 166 -2.84 3.35 -8.16
C CYS A 166 -2.22 4.60 -7.52
N ASN A 167 -1.63 4.48 -6.32
CA ASN A 167 -1.14 5.63 -5.58
C ASN A 167 0.38 5.64 -5.44
N HIS A 168 1.00 6.76 -5.81
CA HIS A 168 2.42 7.05 -5.56
C HIS A 168 2.54 8.26 -4.64
N PRO A 169 3.67 8.41 -3.91
CA PRO A 169 3.94 9.65 -3.19
C PRO A 169 3.98 10.84 -4.14
N SER A 170 3.67 12.03 -3.64
CA SER A 170 3.62 13.21 -4.50
C SER A 170 5.00 13.51 -5.10
N PRO A 171 5.07 14.10 -6.31
CA PRO A 171 6.35 14.50 -6.90
C PRO A 171 7.19 15.44 -6.01
N ALA A 172 6.54 16.28 -5.19
CA ALA A 172 7.22 17.16 -4.24
C ALA A 172 7.85 16.35 -3.10
N PHE A 173 7.14 15.36 -2.57
CA PHE A 173 7.64 14.46 -1.53
C PHE A 173 8.79 13.59 -2.02
N LEU A 174 8.70 13.05 -3.25
CA LEU A 174 9.78 12.27 -3.88
C LEU A 174 11.07 13.08 -4.03
N ARG A 175 10.97 14.38 -4.36
CA ARG A 175 12.13 15.29 -4.51
C ARG A 175 12.68 15.78 -3.18
N GLY A 176 11.81 16.10 -2.24
CA GLY A 176 12.18 16.68 -0.95
C GLY A 176 12.33 15.63 0.13
N THR A 177 11.22 15.31 0.81
CA THR A 177 11.23 14.53 2.05
C THR A 177 11.76 13.11 1.87
N LEU A 178 11.26 12.35 0.88
CA LEU A 178 11.69 10.97 0.65
C LEU A 178 13.17 10.87 0.27
N SER A 179 13.67 11.82 -0.51
CA SER A 179 15.08 11.83 -0.94
C SER A 179 16.06 12.02 0.23
N THR A 180 15.58 12.49 1.39
CA THR A 180 16.43 12.65 2.58
C THR A 180 16.44 11.43 3.51
N ALA A 181 15.73 10.36 3.16
CA ALA A 181 15.63 9.18 4.01
C ALA A 181 17.03 8.55 4.25
N PRO A 182 17.50 8.49 5.51
CA PRO A 182 18.89 8.19 5.81
C PRO A 182 19.25 6.71 5.68
N LYS A 183 18.25 5.83 5.64
CA LYS A 183 18.42 4.37 5.63
C LYS A 183 17.84 3.69 4.39
N LEU A 184 17.14 4.42 3.52
CA LEU A 184 16.40 3.86 2.40
C LEU A 184 17.36 3.31 1.33
N ARG A 185 17.47 1.98 1.25
CA ARG A 185 18.33 1.26 0.31
C ARG A 185 17.56 0.77 -0.92
N THR A 186 16.27 0.49 -0.74
CA THR A 186 15.41 -0.02 -1.80
C THR A 186 14.16 0.83 -1.90
N LEU A 187 13.92 1.41 -3.06
CA LEU A 187 12.70 2.12 -3.41
C LEU A 187 12.10 1.46 -4.65
N GLN A 188 10.90 0.92 -4.54
CA GLN A 188 10.18 0.37 -5.67
C GLN A 188 8.81 1.03 -5.76
N LEU A 189 8.58 1.74 -6.86
CA LEU A 189 7.31 2.36 -7.20
C LEU A 189 6.79 1.65 -8.46
N GLY A 190 5.56 1.18 -8.45
CA GLY A 190 4.91 0.60 -9.62
C GLY A 190 3.40 0.63 -9.49
N GLY A 191 2.70 -0.12 -10.33
CA GLY A 191 1.24 -0.07 -10.42
C GLY A 191 0.78 0.81 -11.58
N ASP A 192 -0.05 1.82 -11.31
CA ASP A 192 -0.59 2.69 -12.35
C ASP A 192 0.53 3.31 -13.19
N PRO A 193 0.32 3.46 -14.51
CA PRO A 193 1.33 4.02 -15.37
C PRO A 193 1.72 5.44 -14.96
N ASP A 194 2.99 5.78 -15.17
CA ASP A 194 3.51 7.14 -14.90
C ASP A 194 3.00 8.15 -15.93
N ARG A 195 1.74 8.58 -15.75
CA ARG A 195 1.09 9.58 -16.59
C ARG A 195 1.84 10.89 -16.49
N PHE A 196 2.19 11.44 -17.65
CA PHE A 196 2.97 12.68 -17.76
C PHE A 196 4.32 12.63 -17.03
N TRP A 197 4.94 11.44 -16.92
CA TRP A 197 6.33 11.25 -16.45
C TRP A 197 6.65 11.90 -15.08
N ARG A 198 5.63 12.12 -14.25
CA ARG A 198 5.75 12.91 -13.02
C ARG A 198 6.64 12.23 -11.99
N VAL A 199 6.51 10.91 -11.86
CA VAL A 199 7.28 10.12 -10.89
C VAL A 199 8.73 10.04 -11.34
N ARG A 200 8.98 9.67 -12.60
CA ARG A 200 10.36 9.58 -13.13
C ARG A 200 11.06 10.93 -13.11
N THR A 201 10.43 12.01 -13.55
CA THR A 201 11.03 13.35 -13.48
C THR A 201 11.35 13.77 -12.05
N ALA A 202 10.47 13.46 -11.09
CA ALA A 202 10.73 13.73 -9.68
C ALA A 202 11.93 12.95 -9.15
N LEU A 203 12.02 11.65 -9.45
CA LEU A 203 13.16 10.82 -9.08
C LEU A 203 14.46 11.33 -9.72
N THR A 204 14.45 11.61 -11.03
CA THR A 204 15.60 12.16 -11.74
C THR A 204 16.05 13.47 -11.11
N THR A 205 15.12 14.40 -10.87
CA THR A 205 15.44 15.70 -10.26
C THR A 205 16.03 15.54 -8.87
N ALA A 206 15.49 14.63 -8.04
CA ALA A 206 16.01 14.35 -6.71
C ALA A 206 17.45 13.82 -6.75
N LEU A 207 17.76 13.00 -7.75
CA LEU A 207 19.11 12.51 -7.98
C LEU A 207 20.02 13.64 -8.54
N VAL A 208 19.59 14.42 -9.54
CA VAL A 208 20.43 15.50 -10.13
C VAL A 208 20.70 16.66 -9.16
N ALA A 209 19.72 17.07 -8.34
CA ALA A 209 19.84 18.22 -7.43
C ALA A 209 21.02 18.10 -6.45
N ALA A 210 21.58 16.91 -6.30
CA ALA A 210 22.73 16.65 -5.46
C ALA A 210 24.10 16.79 -6.17
N ASP A 211 24.14 17.01 -7.48
CA ASP A 211 25.37 17.23 -8.27
C ASP A 211 25.52 18.67 -8.81
N SER A 212 24.44 19.44 -8.93
CA SER A 212 24.43 20.77 -9.55
C SER A 212 24.68 21.94 -8.59
N ALA A 213 25.80 21.94 -7.87
CA ALA A 213 26.24 23.11 -7.09
C ALA A 213 27.53 23.72 -7.67
N PRO A 214 27.57 25.04 -7.99
CA PRO A 214 28.77 25.69 -8.48
C PRO A 214 29.91 25.59 -7.44
N ARG A 215 31.11 25.27 -7.93
CA ARG A 215 32.36 25.22 -7.15
C ARG A 215 32.60 26.60 -6.53
N GLY A 216 32.27 26.81 -5.26
CA GLY A 216 32.58 28.10 -4.64
C GLY A 216 32.09 28.40 -3.22
N ARG A 217 31.12 27.67 -2.66
CA ARG A 217 30.71 27.88 -1.26
C ARG A 217 30.52 26.54 -0.53
N LYS A 218 31.19 26.40 0.62
CA LYS A 218 30.97 25.32 1.58
C LYS A 218 29.52 25.39 2.07
N ARG A 219 28.61 24.71 1.38
CA ARG A 219 27.32 24.29 1.90
C ARG A 219 27.27 22.77 1.76
N THR A 220 26.93 22.11 2.86
CA THR A 220 26.72 20.67 2.96
C THR A 220 25.90 20.17 1.78
N ARG A 221 26.52 19.38 0.90
CA ARG A 221 25.85 18.67 -0.19
C ARG A 221 24.80 17.77 0.44
N VAL A 222 23.52 18.11 0.36
CA VAL A 222 22.47 17.16 0.71
C VAL A 222 22.30 16.28 -0.50
N GLN A 223 22.94 15.11 -0.47
CA GLN A 223 22.76 14.10 -1.51
C GLN A 223 21.33 13.58 -1.43
N GLY A 224 20.52 13.82 -2.47
CA GLY A 224 19.25 13.12 -2.63
C GLY A 224 19.50 11.63 -2.75
N TYR A 225 18.80 10.85 -1.94
CA TYR A 225 18.92 9.40 -1.79
C TYR A 225 20.34 8.95 -1.40
N PRO A 226 20.83 9.31 -0.20
CA PRO A 226 22.25 9.18 0.17
C PRO A 226 22.74 7.72 0.24
N VAL A 227 21.85 6.77 0.49
CA VAL A 227 22.19 5.34 0.66
C VAL A 227 21.41 4.41 -0.26
N LEU A 228 20.66 4.94 -1.21
CA LEU A 228 19.86 4.15 -2.14
C LEU A 228 20.76 3.27 -3.02
N LYS A 229 20.34 2.02 -3.23
CA LYS A 229 21.05 1.03 -4.06
C LYS A 229 20.17 0.48 -5.17
N HIS A 230 18.88 0.36 -4.91
CA HIS A 230 17.91 -0.18 -5.85
C HIS A 230 16.75 0.78 -6.01
N LEU A 231 16.50 1.18 -7.26
CA LEU A 231 15.38 2.00 -7.66
C LEU A 231 14.56 1.24 -8.71
N ALA A 232 13.32 0.91 -8.38
CA ALA A 232 12.36 0.45 -9.38
C ALA A 232 11.26 1.50 -9.58
N TYR A 233 10.89 1.76 -10.83
CA TYR A 233 9.94 2.81 -11.20
C TYR A 233 8.80 2.27 -12.10
N PRO A 234 7.62 2.94 -12.11
CA PRO A 234 6.48 2.54 -12.93
C PRO A 234 6.79 2.62 -14.43
N ALA A 235 6.18 1.72 -15.20
CA ALA A 235 6.25 1.74 -16.66
C ALA A 235 5.39 2.86 -17.27
N LEU A 236 5.61 3.17 -18.56
CA LEU A 236 4.73 4.04 -19.35
C LEU A 236 3.39 3.35 -19.67
N GLU A 237 2.33 4.16 -19.78
CA GLU A 237 0.95 3.74 -20.10
C GLU A 237 0.86 2.97 -21.42
N GLN A 238 1.73 3.29 -22.37
CA GLN A 238 1.75 2.71 -23.70
C GLN A 238 2.32 1.27 -23.74
N LEU A 239 2.91 0.76 -22.64
CA LEU A 239 3.28 -0.66 -22.49
C LEU A 239 2.14 -1.55 -21.97
N VAL A 240 1.07 -0.94 -21.42
CA VAL A 240 -0.12 -1.67 -20.93
C VAL A 240 -1.16 -1.81 -22.03
N GLY A 241 -1.33 -0.79 -22.88
CA GLY A 241 -2.29 -0.78 -24.01
C GLY A 241 -1.86 -1.56 -25.27
N ALA A 242 -0.57 -1.84 -25.47
CA ALA A 242 -0.08 -2.57 -26.64
C ALA A 242 -0.43 -4.08 -26.64
N LYS A 243 -1.02 -4.61 -25.55
CA LYS A 243 -1.60 -5.96 -25.51
C LYS A 243 -3.10 -5.98 -25.79
N GLU A 244 -3.78 -4.84 -25.82
CA GLU A 244 -5.24 -4.77 -26.02
C GLU A 244 -5.64 -4.49 -27.47
N ASN A 245 -4.70 -4.10 -28.34
CA ASN A 245 -4.92 -3.94 -29.78
C ASN A 245 -3.81 -4.64 -30.57
N GLU A 246 -4.05 -5.87 -31.02
CA GLU A 246 -3.09 -6.63 -31.87
C GLU A 246 -2.87 -5.99 -33.25
N ASP A 247 -3.73 -5.05 -33.67
CA ASP A 247 -3.74 -4.44 -35.01
C ASP A 247 -3.25 -2.97 -35.06
N ALA A 248 -2.84 -2.38 -33.94
CA ALA A 248 -2.32 -1.01 -33.94
C ALA A 248 -0.82 -1.00 -34.25
N GLU A 249 -0.43 -0.51 -35.44
CA GLU A 249 0.99 -0.34 -35.74
C GLU A 249 1.62 0.62 -34.72
N PRO A 250 2.72 0.22 -34.07
CA PRO A 250 3.41 1.05 -33.12
C PRO A 250 4.10 2.21 -33.83
N ASP A 251 3.60 3.43 -33.65
CA ASP A 251 4.27 4.64 -34.12
C ASP A 251 5.65 4.77 -33.45
N ALA A 252 6.72 4.48 -34.20
CA ALA A 252 8.06 4.20 -33.68
C ALA A 252 8.68 5.35 -32.87
N GLU A 253 8.20 6.60 -33.03
CA GLU A 253 8.65 7.76 -32.24
C GLU A 253 7.94 7.89 -30.89
N ALA A 254 6.74 7.31 -30.72
CA ALA A 254 5.98 7.31 -29.47
C ALA A 254 6.56 6.35 -28.40
N TRP A 255 7.55 5.52 -28.76
CA TRP A 255 8.23 4.54 -27.89
C TRP A 255 9.42 5.08 -27.13
N THR A 256 9.69 6.38 -27.22
CA THR A 256 10.70 6.99 -26.38
C THR A 256 10.19 6.99 -24.95
N ASN A 257 10.78 6.14 -24.09
CA ASN A 257 10.56 6.17 -22.64
C ASN A 257 11.09 7.50 -22.07
N ILE A 258 10.34 8.58 -22.26
CA ILE A 258 10.71 9.95 -21.85
C ILE A 258 11.04 9.94 -20.36
N GLY A 259 12.25 10.39 -20.02
CA GLY A 259 12.78 10.43 -18.66
C GLY A 259 13.42 9.13 -18.16
N GLU A 260 13.26 7.98 -18.82
CA GLU A 260 13.91 6.72 -18.39
C GLU A 260 15.41 6.75 -18.65
N VAL A 261 15.82 7.14 -19.86
CA VAL A 261 17.25 7.19 -20.23
C VAL A 261 17.98 8.12 -19.28
N GLU A 262 17.38 9.28 -18.99
CA GLU A 262 17.92 10.24 -18.03
C GLU A 262 17.96 9.67 -16.60
N LEU A 263 16.86 9.09 -16.12
CA LEU A 263 16.80 8.49 -14.79
C LEU A 263 17.86 7.39 -14.61
N LYS A 264 17.97 6.48 -15.58
CA LYS A 264 18.97 5.40 -15.56
C LYS A 264 20.39 5.94 -15.61
N SER A 265 20.65 6.96 -16.43
CA SER A 265 21.97 7.60 -16.52
C SER A 265 22.37 8.24 -15.19
N VAL A 266 21.49 9.04 -14.58
CA VAL A 266 21.75 9.71 -13.31
C VAL A 266 21.84 8.69 -12.15
N ALA A 267 21.02 7.65 -12.15
CA ALA A 267 21.11 6.56 -11.18
C ALA A 267 22.45 5.80 -11.31
N ALA A 268 22.86 5.46 -12.53
CA ALA A 268 24.12 4.77 -12.80
C ALA A 268 25.33 5.60 -12.36
N ALA A 269 25.33 6.92 -12.60
CA ALA A 269 26.36 7.84 -12.12
C ALA A 269 26.52 7.84 -10.59
N ARG A 270 25.51 7.34 -9.87
CA ARG A 270 25.48 7.21 -8.40
C ARG A 270 25.64 5.77 -7.90
N GLY A 271 25.87 4.82 -8.80
CA GLY A 271 25.93 3.40 -8.45
C GLY A 271 24.59 2.83 -7.97
N ILE A 272 23.47 3.40 -8.41
CA ILE A 272 22.12 2.94 -8.14
C ILE A 272 21.66 2.06 -9.31
N VAL A 273 21.20 0.85 -9.01
CA VAL A 273 20.58 -0.04 -9.99
C VAL A 273 19.15 0.43 -10.21
N ALA A 274 18.89 0.98 -11.40
CA ALA A 274 17.57 1.44 -11.81
C ALA A 274 16.92 0.45 -12.79
N SER A 275 15.73 -0.05 -12.46
CA SER A 275 14.97 -1.00 -13.28
C SER A 275 13.48 -0.65 -13.35
N HIS A 276 12.78 -1.22 -14.32
CA HIS A 276 11.32 -1.22 -14.30
C HIS A 276 10.80 -2.05 -13.12
N ALA A 277 9.61 -1.74 -12.63
CA ALA A 277 8.91 -2.49 -11.58
C ALA A 277 7.76 -3.35 -12.16
N PRO A 278 8.03 -4.42 -12.93
CA PRO A 278 6.98 -5.19 -13.62
C PRO A 278 6.05 -5.92 -12.66
N ASP A 279 6.59 -6.40 -11.53
CA ASP A 279 5.83 -7.19 -10.56
C ASP A 279 4.83 -6.35 -9.77
N LEU A 280 4.96 -5.02 -9.82
CA LEU A 280 4.13 -4.06 -9.07
C LEU A 280 2.83 -3.64 -9.79
N ILE A 281 2.63 -4.10 -11.02
CA ILE A 281 1.40 -3.88 -11.81
C ILE A 281 0.30 -4.90 -11.42
N TYR A 282 0.70 -6.10 -10.96
CA TYR A 282 -0.13 -7.30 -11.16
C TYR A 282 -0.96 -7.78 -9.94
N LYS A 283 -0.83 -7.19 -8.74
CA LYS A 283 -1.64 -7.64 -7.57
C LYS A 283 -2.99 -6.92 -7.41
N GLY A 284 -3.12 -5.67 -7.91
CA GLY A 284 -4.33 -4.84 -7.70
C GLY A 284 -5.37 -4.88 -8.82
N GLU A 285 -4.96 -5.06 -10.08
CA GLU A 285 -5.86 -4.98 -11.25
C GLU A 285 -6.96 -6.06 -11.26
N TRP A 286 -6.74 -7.23 -10.67
CA TRP A 286 -7.79 -8.26 -10.57
C TRP A 286 -8.94 -7.81 -9.66
N ASN A 287 -8.66 -7.00 -8.63
CA ASN A 287 -9.67 -6.41 -7.76
C ASN A 287 -10.43 -5.28 -8.49
N LEU A 288 -9.74 -4.47 -9.30
CA LEU A 288 -10.38 -3.43 -10.13
C LEU A 288 -11.28 -4.03 -11.22
N ARG A 289 -10.86 -5.11 -11.89
CA ARG A 289 -11.69 -5.81 -12.87
C ARG A 289 -12.97 -6.38 -12.23
N ARG A 290 -12.92 -6.84 -10.98
CA ARG A 290 -14.13 -7.34 -10.28
C ARG A 290 -15.00 -6.26 -9.65
N ILE A 291 -14.42 -5.19 -9.10
CA ILE A 291 -15.20 -4.06 -8.58
C ILE A 291 -15.90 -3.36 -9.74
N ALA A 292 -15.21 -3.06 -10.84
CA ALA A 292 -15.80 -2.43 -12.02
C ALA A 292 -16.91 -3.30 -12.67
N VAL A 293 -16.75 -4.63 -12.69
CA VAL A 293 -17.82 -5.56 -13.11
C VAL A 293 -19.02 -5.48 -12.17
N LYS A 294 -18.82 -5.55 -10.84
CA LYS A 294 -19.91 -5.43 -9.87
C LYS A 294 -20.61 -4.06 -9.91
N THR A 295 -19.89 -2.97 -10.14
CA THR A 295 -20.48 -1.62 -10.26
C THR A 295 -21.23 -1.44 -11.59
N ARG A 296 -20.83 -2.12 -12.67
CA ARG A 296 -21.58 -2.15 -13.94
C ARG A 296 -22.83 -3.03 -13.85
N GLU A 297 -22.75 -4.20 -13.25
CA GLU A 297 -23.89 -5.11 -13.04
C GLU A 297 -24.96 -4.46 -12.13
N GLY A 298 -24.54 -3.79 -11.04
CA GLY A 298 -25.48 -3.05 -10.18
C GLY A 298 -26.12 -1.82 -10.83
N ARG A 299 -25.51 -1.25 -11.88
CA ARG A 299 -26.11 -0.15 -12.67
C ARG A 299 -27.10 -0.68 -13.71
N ALA A 300 -26.79 -1.80 -14.37
CA ALA A 300 -27.68 -2.44 -15.34
C ALA A 300 -28.97 -2.97 -14.67
N ASP A 301 -28.87 -3.54 -13.47
CA ASP A 301 -30.02 -4.05 -12.72
C ASP A 301 -30.91 -2.94 -12.13
N GLY A 302 -30.36 -1.73 -11.94
CA GLY A 302 -31.08 -0.54 -11.46
C GLY A 302 -31.84 0.21 -12.55
N GLU A 303 -31.36 0.18 -13.79
CA GLU A 303 -32.00 0.84 -14.94
C GLU A 303 -33.08 -0.03 -15.61
N GLY A 304 -33.03 -1.36 -15.44
CA GLY A 304 -34.02 -2.30 -16.00
C GLY A 304 -35.35 -2.42 -15.25
N LYS A 305 -35.52 -1.82 -14.06
CA LYS A 305 -36.74 -1.96 -13.22
C LYS A 305 -37.60 -0.71 -13.08
N ARG A 306 -37.38 0.32 -13.91
CA ARG A 306 -38.22 1.54 -13.94
C ARG A 306 -38.89 1.81 -15.29
N GLN A 307 -39.25 0.77 -16.04
CA GLN A 307 -40.25 0.86 -17.11
C GLN A 307 -41.11 -0.39 -17.09
N GLY A 308 -42.31 -0.30 -16.52
CA GLY A 308 -43.28 -1.40 -16.46
C GLY A 308 -44.12 -1.37 -15.19
N GLY A 309 -44.98 -0.36 -15.05
CA GLY A 309 -45.97 -0.19 -14.00
C GLY A 309 -46.81 1.05 -14.28
#